data_AF-A0A7S3SIK7-F1
#
_entry.id   AF-A0A7S3SIK7-F1
#
_cell.length_a   1.000
_cell.length_b   1.000
_cell.length_c   1.000
_cell.angle_alpha   90.00
_cell.angle_beta   90.00
_cell.angle_gamma   90.00
#
_symmetry.space_group_name_H-M   'P 1'
#
loop_
_entity.id
_entity.type
_entity.pdbx_description
1 polymer ?
#
loop_
_entity_poly.entity_id
_entity_poly.type
_entity_poly.pdbx_seq_one_letter_code
_entity_poly.pdbx_strand_id
1 'polypeptide(L)'
;MEEEEEDGGGECVRSLPKLVAMSATIDATSFAAYLADGKGDAPVVRVPGRLFPVRCLHLEEVLAETRFGRGAAKGGRDGMPAEVDWALLTHLVEHIATAGEPGAILVFLSGAREIERCCSALRSRPSLRGAWVRPLHGSLSPAEQRRAFEAPPPPTRKVVVSTNVAET
;
A
#
# COMPACT_ATOMS: atom_id res chain seq x y z
N MET A 1 16.95 71.23 -18.04
CA MET A 1 17.99 70.45 -17.36
C MET A 1 17.22 69.65 -16.33
N GLU A 2 16.83 68.47 -16.76
CA GLU A 2 16.00 67.52 -16.02
C GLU A 2 16.91 66.91 -14.95
N GLU A 3 16.52 67.03 -13.68
CA GLU A 3 17.12 66.24 -12.59
C GLU A 3 16.28 64.98 -12.46
N GLU A 4 16.86 63.86 -12.86
CA GLU A 4 16.24 62.53 -12.82
C GLU A 4 16.02 62.07 -11.37
N GLU A 5 14.79 61.64 -11.10
CA GLU A 5 14.39 60.86 -9.94
C GLU A 5 14.72 59.37 -10.15
N GLU A 6 15.03 58.69 -9.05
CA GLU A 6 14.93 57.24 -8.80
C GLU A 6 15.78 56.27 -9.64
N ASP A 7 16.62 55.48 -8.97
CA ASP A 7 16.21 54.11 -8.63
C ASP A 7 17.10 53.58 -7.49
N GLY A 8 16.58 53.68 -6.26
CA GLY A 8 17.20 53.09 -5.08
C GLY A 8 17.06 51.58 -5.15
N GLY A 9 18.10 50.91 -5.66
CA GLY A 9 18.16 49.47 -5.89
C GLY A 9 17.52 48.64 -4.78
N GLY A 10 16.31 48.17 -5.05
CA GLY A 10 15.62 47.20 -4.21
C GLY A 10 16.37 45.88 -4.23
N GLU A 11 17.04 45.54 -3.13
CA GLU A 11 17.56 44.19 -2.91
C GLU A 11 16.39 43.20 -3.00
N CYS A 12 16.38 42.40 -4.06
CA CYS A 12 15.45 41.29 -4.20
C CYS A 12 15.81 40.23 -3.16
N VAL A 13 15.22 40.33 -1.97
CA VAL A 13 15.30 39.30 -0.92
C VAL A 13 14.61 38.05 -1.45
N ARG A 14 15.39 37.17 -2.10
CA ARG A 14 14.90 35.86 -2.53
C ARG A 14 14.56 35.07 -1.27
N SER A 15 13.27 34.83 -1.05
CA SER A 15 12.80 33.98 0.04
C SER A 15 13.47 32.61 -0.08
N LEU A 16 14.14 32.17 0.99
CA LEU A 16 14.73 30.83 1.04
C LEU A 16 13.63 29.76 0.90
N PRO A 17 13.93 28.61 0.27
CA PRO A 17 12.99 27.51 0.17
C PRO A 17 12.64 26.96 1.56
N LYS A 18 11.38 26.58 1.75
CA LYS A 18 10.92 25.90 2.97
C LYS A 18 10.97 24.39 2.77
N LEU A 19 11.55 23.66 3.72
CA LEU A 19 11.61 22.20 3.73
C LEU A 19 10.59 21.66 4.76
N VAL A 20 9.77 20.69 4.34
CA VAL A 20 8.89 19.93 5.23
C VAL A 20 9.21 18.45 5.05
N ALA A 21 9.72 17.81 6.10
CA ALA A 21 9.94 16.37 6.14
C ALA A 21 8.75 15.69 6.82
N MET A 22 8.22 14.63 6.20
CA MET A 22 7.08 13.86 6.70
C MET A 22 7.45 12.39 6.80
N SER A 23 6.99 11.74 7.86
CA SER A 23 7.16 10.30 8.04
C SER A 23 6.05 9.70 8.91
N ALA A 24 5.70 8.44 8.63
CA ALA A 24 4.70 7.69 9.37
C ALA A 24 5.27 6.92 10.58
N THR A 25 6.54 6.48 10.51
CA THR A 25 7.11 5.52 11.48
C THR A 25 8.52 5.86 11.96
N ILE A 26 9.14 6.95 11.47
CA ILE A 26 10.51 7.31 11.84
C ILE A 26 10.58 7.95 13.23
N ASP A 27 11.75 7.85 13.87
CA ASP A 27 12.05 8.66 15.04
C ASP A 27 12.21 10.14 14.63
N ALA A 28 11.15 10.91 14.86
CA ALA A 28 11.10 12.34 14.59
C ALA A 28 12.17 13.13 15.35
N THR A 29 12.65 12.61 16.49
CA THR A 29 13.64 13.28 17.35
C THR A 29 15.00 13.26 16.68
N SER A 30 15.45 12.10 16.21
CA SER A 30 16.69 11.96 15.46
C SER A 30 16.70 12.84 14.20
N PHE A 31 15.57 12.95 13.50
CA PHE A 31 15.44 13.82 12.32
C PHE A 31 15.46 15.31 12.67
N ALA A 32 14.82 15.70 13.78
CA ALA A 32 14.83 17.06 14.27
C ALA A 32 16.24 17.55 14.62
N ALA A 33 17.02 16.70 15.30
CA ALA A 33 18.42 16.98 15.63
C ALA A 33 19.32 17.03 14.38
N TYR A 34 19.09 16.16 13.38
CA TYR A 34 19.84 16.18 12.13
C TYR A 34 19.61 17.47 11.32
N LEU A 35 18.39 18.00 11.34
CA LEU A 35 18.00 19.24 10.68
C LEU A 35 18.13 20.48 11.59
N ALA A 36 18.82 20.35 12.72
CA ALA A 36 19.07 21.47 13.61
C ALA A 36 19.79 22.61 12.88
N ASP A 37 19.41 23.84 13.20
CA ASP A 37 20.10 25.05 12.75
C ASP A 37 20.83 25.71 13.92
N GLY A 38 21.45 26.88 13.68
CA GLY A 38 22.14 27.64 14.72
C GLY A 38 21.23 28.14 15.86
N LYS A 39 19.93 27.84 15.84
CA LYS A 39 18.93 28.18 16.86
C LYS A 39 18.36 26.96 17.58
N GLY A 40 18.69 25.73 17.14
CA GLY A 40 18.30 24.48 17.79
C GLY A 40 17.67 23.47 16.82
N ASP A 41 17.10 22.42 17.39
CA ASP A 41 16.45 21.33 16.63
C ASP A 41 15.26 21.82 15.80
N ALA A 42 15.03 21.16 14.67
CA ALA A 42 13.88 21.47 13.82
C ALA A 42 12.55 21.16 14.55
N PRO A 43 11.51 22.00 14.40
CA PRO A 43 10.24 21.79 15.08
C PRO A 43 9.52 20.53 14.58
N VAL A 44 8.98 19.74 15.52
CA VAL A 44 8.24 18.50 15.22
C VAL A 44 6.76 18.69 15.45
N VAL A 45 5.95 18.38 14.43
CA VAL A 45 4.49 18.33 14.52
C VAL A 45 4.03 16.88 14.47
N ARG A 46 3.29 16.43 15.49
CA ARG A 46 2.70 15.08 15.54
C ARG A 46 1.22 15.14 15.17
N VAL A 47 0.85 14.39 14.14
CA VAL A 47 -0.56 14.22 13.74
C VAL A 47 -1.02 12.84 14.22
N PRO A 48 -1.94 12.74 15.21
CA PRO A 48 -2.40 11.46 15.72
C PRO A 48 -3.19 10.72 14.64
N GLY A 49 -2.77 9.49 14.34
CA GLY A 49 -3.54 8.56 13.51
C GLY A 49 -4.68 7.92 14.30
N ARG A 50 -5.73 7.48 13.59
CA ARG A 50 -6.72 6.55 14.14
C ARG A 50 -6.53 5.21 13.45
N LEU A 51 -6.45 4.15 14.24
CA LEU A 51 -6.46 2.78 13.76
C LEU A 51 -7.69 2.08 14.32
N PHE A 52 -8.27 1.20 13.53
CA PHE A 52 -9.25 0.23 14.01
C PHE A 52 -8.51 -1.05 14.42
N PRO A 53 -9.02 -1.82 15.39
CA PRO A 53 -8.40 -3.09 15.76
C PRO A 53 -8.35 -4.03 14.55
N VAL A 54 -7.18 -4.62 14.27
CA VAL A 54 -6.97 -5.57 13.19
C VAL A 54 -6.72 -6.94 13.80
N ARG A 55 -7.52 -7.94 13.41
CA ARG A 55 -7.28 -9.34 13.77
C ARG A 55 -6.22 -9.93 12.84
N CYS A 56 -5.13 -10.41 13.41
CA CYS A 56 -4.08 -11.11 12.66
C CYS A 56 -4.33 -12.62 12.75
N LEU A 57 -4.27 -13.31 11.61
CA LEU A 57 -4.35 -14.77 11.54
C LEU A 57 -3.08 -15.30 10.88
N HIS A 58 -2.55 -16.38 11.42
CA HIS A 58 -1.43 -17.13 10.86
C HIS A 58 -1.91 -18.30 10.01
N LEU A 59 -0.99 -18.98 9.33
CA LEU A 59 -1.30 -19.99 8.32
C LEU A 59 -2.20 -21.11 8.88
N GLU A 60 -1.91 -21.59 10.07
CA GLU A 60 -2.68 -22.62 10.76
C GLU A 60 -4.13 -22.21 11.03
N GLU A 61 -4.36 -20.97 11.44
CA GLU A 61 -5.70 -20.42 11.70
C GLU A 61 -6.47 -20.25 10.38
N VAL A 62 -5.80 -19.74 9.34
CA VAL A 62 -6.38 -19.60 8.00
C VAL A 62 -6.79 -20.97 7.42
N LEU A 63 -5.94 -21.99 7.57
CA LEU A 63 -6.25 -23.34 7.12
C LEU A 63 -7.45 -23.93 7.86
N ALA A 64 -7.53 -23.70 9.18
CA ALA A 64 -8.64 -24.14 10.01
C ALA A 64 -9.96 -23.43 9.64
N GLU A 65 -9.94 -22.10 9.51
CA GLU A 65 -11.11 -21.26 9.24
C GLU A 65 -11.67 -21.51 7.83
N THR A 66 -10.78 -21.61 6.83
CA THR A 66 -11.19 -21.87 5.44
C THR A 66 -11.51 -23.33 5.16
N ARG A 67 -11.18 -24.25 6.08
CA ARG A 67 -11.26 -25.71 5.88
C ARG A 67 -10.51 -26.19 4.63
N PHE A 68 -9.43 -25.50 4.27
CA PHE A 68 -8.61 -25.87 3.12
C PHE A 68 -7.81 -27.12 3.44
N GLY A 69 -8.19 -28.24 2.82
CA GLY A 69 -7.46 -29.50 2.96
C GLY A 69 -6.10 -29.39 2.28
N ARG A 70 -5.00 -29.59 3.03
CA ARG A 70 -3.64 -29.68 2.46
C ARG A 70 -3.53 -30.91 1.55
N GLY A 71 -3.93 -30.77 0.29
CA GLY A 71 -3.51 -31.65 -0.77
C GLY A 71 -2.07 -31.34 -1.15
N ALA A 72 -1.11 -32.08 -0.59
CA ALA A 72 0.29 -32.13 -1.05
C ALA A 72 1.11 -30.82 -1.05
N ALA A 73 1.00 -29.97 -0.03
CA ALA A 73 2.06 -29.01 0.25
C ALA A 73 3.31 -29.78 0.73
N LYS A 74 4.22 -30.14 -0.19
CA LYS A 74 5.57 -30.59 0.15
C LYS A 74 6.30 -29.44 0.83
N GLY A 75 6.25 -29.41 2.16
CA GLY A 75 7.09 -28.52 2.96
C GLY A 75 8.56 -28.86 2.73
N GLY A 76 9.36 -27.86 2.36
CA GLY A 76 10.81 -27.94 2.46
C GLY A 76 11.24 -28.16 3.91
N ARG A 77 12.43 -28.73 4.09
CA ARG A 77 13.12 -28.74 5.39
C ARG A 77 13.16 -27.28 5.88
N ASP A 78 12.69 -27.02 7.10
CA ASP A 78 12.62 -25.72 7.80
C ASP A 78 11.25 -24.98 7.86
N GLY A 79 10.17 -25.59 7.37
CA GLY A 79 8.81 -25.18 7.78
C GLY A 79 8.26 -23.87 7.20
N MET A 80 9.07 -23.08 6.48
CA MET A 80 8.58 -21.95 5.67
C MET A 80 8.41 -22.38 4.21
N PRO A 81 7.22 -22.21 3.60
CA PRO A 81 7.10 -22.39 2.15
C PRO A 81 7.87 -21.26 1.46
N ALA A 82 8.95 -21.61 0.76
CA ALA A 82 9.75 -20.67 -0.04
C ALA A 82 8.99 -20.13 -1.27
N GLU A 83 7.79 -20.64 -1.54
CA GLU A 83 6.96 -20.31 -2.69
C GLU A 83 5.51 -20.11 -2.26
N VAL A 84 4.81 -19.21 -2.94
CA VAL A 84 3.39 -18.91 -2.69
C VAL A 84 2.54 -20.14 -3.05
N ASP A 85 1.75 -20.63 -2.09
CA ASP A 85 0.71 -21.63 -2.37
C ASP A 85 -0.47 -20.96 -3.09
N TRP A 86 -0.47 -21.06 -4.42
CA TRP A 86 -1.49 -20.46 -5.29
C TRP A 86 -2.89 -21.05 -5.07
N ALA A 87 -2.98 -22.31 -4.69
CA ALA A 87 -4.27 -22.96 -4.43
C ALA A 87 -4.88 -22.40 -3.15
N LEU A 88 -4.08 -22.30 -2.08
CA LEU A 88 -4.49 -21.67 -0.84
C LEU A 88 -4.86 -20.21 -1.04
N LEU A 89 -4.01 -19.42 -1.72
CA LEU A 89 -4.24 -17.98 -1.93
C LEU A 89 -5.57 -17.73 -2.65
N THR A 90 -5.81 -18.43 -3.77
CA THR A 90 -7.05 -18.24 -4.52
C THR A 90 -8.27 -18.71 -3.75
N HIS A 91 -8.15 -19.80 -2.98
CA HIS A 91 -9.22 -20.30 -2.11
C HIS A 91 -9.53 -19.31 -0.97
N LEU A 92 -8.50 -18.71 -0.36
CA LEU A 92 -8.67 -17.73 0.70
C LEU A 92 -9.39 -16.47 0.19
N VAL A 93 -8.97 -15.93 -0.95
CA VAL A 93 -9.63 -14.75 -1.54
C VAL A 93 -11.09 -15.05 -1.88
N GLU A 94 -11.36 -16.23 -2.45
CA GLU A 94 -12.73 -16.70 -2.73
C GLU A 94 -13.56 -16.85 -1.45
N HIS A 95 -13.01 -17.46 -0.40
CA HIS A 95 -13.67 -17.63 0.88
C HIS A 95 -14.03 -16.28 1.51
N ILE A 96 -13.09 -15.34 1.58
CA ILE A 96 -13.35 -13.99 2.10
C ILE A 96 -14.37 -13.27 1.23
N ALA A 97 -14.25 -13.36 -0.09
CA ALA A 97 -15.14 -12.65 -1.01
C ALA A 97 -16.61 -13.11 -0.89
N THR A 98 -16.84 -14.38 -0.58
CA THR A 98 -18.18 -15.01 -0.61
C THR A 98 -18.79 -15.22 0.77
N ALA A 99 -17.99 -15.48 1.80
CA ALA A 99 -18.44 -15.78 3.16
C ALA A 99 -17.99 -14.75 4.21
N GLY A 100 -17.04 -13.87 3.87
CA GLY A 100 -16.51 -12.87 4.78
C GLY A 100 -17.33 -11.58 4.82
N GLU A 101 -16.99 -10.70 5.77
CA GLU A 101 -17.62 -9.39 5.93
C GLU A 101 -17.44 -8.47 4.70
N PRO A 102 -18.36 -7.53 4.44
CA PRO A 102 -18.21 -6.54 3.37
C PRO A 102 -16.94 -5.69 3.49
N GLY A 103 -16.39 -5.25 2.36
CA GLY A 103 -15.10 -4.55 2.32
C GLY A 103 -14.28 -4.85 1.06
N ALA A 104 -13.11 -4.22 0.92
CA ALA A 104 -12.14 -4.56 -0.12
C ALA A 104 -11.14 -5.60 0.40
N ILE A 105 -10.55 -6.38 -0.52
CA ILE A 105 -9.48 -7.32 -0.22
C ILE A 105 -8.18 -6.77 -0.81
N LEU A 106 -7.12 -6.68 0.00
CA LEU A 106 -5.78 -6.31 -0.44
C LEU A 106 -4.86 -7.53 -0.29
N VAL A 107 -4.22 -7.94 -1.38
CA VAL A 107 -3.30 -9.09 -1.43
C VAL A 107 -1.91 -8.59 -1.75
N PHE A 108 -0.92 -8.92 -0.90
CA PHE A 108 0.48 -8.58 -1.14
C PHE A 108 1.23 -9.74 -1.79
N LEU A 109 1.95 -9.46 -2.88
CA LEU A 109 2.81 -10.39 -3.60
C LEU A 109 4.16 -9.72 -3.94
N SER A 110 5.19 -10.52 -4.18
CA SER A 110 6.57 -10.04 -4.36
C SER A 110 6.81 -9.24 -5.64
N GLY A 111 6.08 -9.53 -6.73
CA GLY A 111 6.39 -8.97 -8.04
C GLY A 111 5.21 -8.90 -9.01
N ALA A 112 5.42 -8.18 -10.11
CA ALA A 112 4.41 -7.94 -11.14
C ALA A 112 3.92 -9.24 -11.80
N ARG A 113 4.81 -10.22 -12.01
CA ARG A 113 4.46 -11.50 -12.62
C ARG A 113 3.53 -12.31 -11.72
N GLU A 114 3.81 -12.35 -10.43
CA GLU A 114 2.98 -12.97 -9.40
C GLU A 114 1.61 -12.29 -9.33
N ILE A 115 1.58 -10.96 -9.39
CA ILE A 115 0.35 -10.16 -9.39
C ILE A 115 -0.52 -10.49 -10.59
N GLU A 116 0.03 -10.51 -11.80
CA GLU A 116 -0.77 -10.80 -13.00
C GLU A 116 -1.26 -12.24 -13.03
N ARG A 117 -0.44 -13.19 -12.56
CA ARG A 117 -0.85 -14.59 -12.36
C ARG A 117 -2.02 -14.70 -11.39
N CYS A 118 -1.92 -14.02 -10.24
CA CYS A 118 -2.99 -13.97 -9.25
C CYS A 118 -4.26 -13.37 -9.82
N CYS A 119 -4.16 -12.20 -10.46
CA CYS A 119 -5.29 -11.52 -11.09
C CYS A 119 -6.00 -12.41 -12.10
N SER A 120 -5.25 -13.10 -12.96
CA SER A 120 -5.78 -14.05 -13.94
C SER A 120 -6.51 -15.21 -13.27
N ALA A 121 -5.89 -15.81 -12.23
CA ALA A 121 -6.47 -16.92 -11.49
C ALA A 121 -7.75 -16.52 -10.73
N LEU A 122 -7.82 -15.30 -10.18
CA LEU A 122 -9.02 -14.80 -9.50
C LEU A 122 -10.14 -14.49 -10.50
N ARG A 123 -9.82 -13.89 -11.66
CA ARG A 123 -10.81 -13.58 -12.71
C ARG A 123 -11.41 -14.84 -13.34
N SER A 124 -10.71 -15.97 -13.33
CA SER A 124 -11.22 -17.24 -13.86
C SER A 124 -12.13 -17.99 -12.89
N ARG A 125 -12.19 -17.59 -11.61
CA ARG A 125 -13.05 -18.22 -10.60
C ARG A 125 -14.54 -17.92 -10.85
N PRO A 126 -15.40 -18.95 -10.99
CA PRO A 126 -16.83 -18.76 -11.17
C PRO A 126 -17.53 -17.93 -10.08
N SER A 127 -17.14 -18.15 -8.83
CA SER A 127 -17.62 -17.48 -7.62
C SER A 127 -17.23 -16.00 -7.54
N LEU A 128 -16.16 -15.61 -8.24
CA LEU A 128 -15.66 -14.24 -8.31
C LEU A 128 -16.07 -13.53 -9.61
N ARG A 129 -17.01 -14.11 -10.38
CA ARG A 129 -17.57 -13.43 -11.55
C ARG A 129 -18.21 -12.11 -11.11
N GLY A 130 -17.66 -11.00 -11.57
CA GLY A 130 -18.08 -9.65 -11.20
C GLY A 130 -17.25 -8.99 -10.10
N ALA A 131 -16.28 -9.69 -9.49
CA ALA A 131 -15.32 -9.07 -8.59
C ALA A 131 -14.42 -8.08 -9.35
N TRP A 132 -14.13 -6.94 -8.73
CA TRP A 132 -13.31 -5.91 -9.32
C TRP A 132 -11.83 -6.11 -9.00
N VAL A 133 -11.18 -6.97 -9.79
CA VAL A 133 -9.78 -7.39 -9.59
C VAL A 133 -8.80 -6.42 -10.28
N ARG A 134 -7.96 -5.73 -9.48
CA ARG A 134 -7.00 -4.72 -9.94
C ARG A 134 -5.55 -5.05 -9.55
N PRO A 135 -4.59 -5.01 -10.49
CA PRO A 135 -3.18 -5.06 -10.16
C PRO A 135 -2.69 -3.68 -9.67
N LEU A 136 -1.69 -3.66 -8.79
CA LEU A 136 -1.01 -2.45 -8.35
C LEU A 136 0.50 -2.72 -8.12
N HIS A 137 1.33 -2.39 -9.12
CA HIS A 137 2.79 -2.51 -9.03
C HIS A 137 3.50 -1.40 -9.80
N GLY A 138 4.79 -1.19 -9.51
CA GLY A 138 5.56 -0.05 -10.02
C GLY A 138 5.70 0.04 -11.55
N SER A 139 5.56 -1.06 -12.28
CA SER A 139 5.61 -1.06 -13.75
C SER A 139 4.33 -0.54 -14.44
N LEU A 140 3.24 -0.32 -13.69
CA LEU A 140 2.01 0.27 -14.24
C LEU A 140 2.15 1.76 -14.45
N SER A 141 1.48 2.30 -15.47
CA SER A 141 1.38 3.75 -15.65
C SER A 141 0.63 4.41 -14.48
N PRO A 142 0.84 5.71 -14.20
CA PRO A 142 0.11 6.41 -13.14
C PRO A 142 -1.42 6.38 -13.30
N ALA A 143 -1.92 6.34 -14.54
CA ALA A 143 -3.35 6.21 -14.80
C ALA A 143 -3.87 4.81 -14.42
N GLU A 144 -3.09 3.75 -14.67
CA GLU A 144 -3.45 2.39 -14.30
C GLU A 144 -3.37 2.17 -12.79
N GLN A 145 -2.37 2.71 -12.11
CA GLN A 145 -2.28 2.66 -10.65
C GLN A 145 -3.49 3.34 -9.99
N ARG A 146 -3.92 4.49 -10.52
CA ARG A 146 -5.13 5.20 -10.05
C ARG A 146 -6.39 4.35 -10.06
N ARG A 147 -6.53 3.44 -11.02
CA ARG A 147 -7.68 2.51 -11.09
C ARG A 147 -7.78 1.58 -9.87
N ALA A 148 -6.67 1.32 -9.17
CA ALA A 148 -6.67 0.57 -7.92
C ALA A 148 -7.26 1.37 -6.75
N PHE A 149 -7.41 2.69 -6.86
CA PHE A 149 -7.98 3.56 -5.82
C PHE A 149 -9.44 3.96 -6.11
N GLU A 150 -9.89 3.81 -7.35
CA GLU A 150 -11.29 4.08 -7.73
C GLU A 150 -12.28 3.21 -6.92
N ALA A 151 -13.50 3.72 -6.73
CA ALA A 151 -14.56 3.01 -6.04
C ALA A 151 -15.33 2.08 -7.02
N PRO A 152 -15.54 0.81 -6.65
CA PRO A 152 -16.28 -0.13 -7.50
C PRO A 152 -17.72 0.30 -7.67
N PRO A 153 -18.35 0.04 -8.82
CA PRO A 153 -19.80 0.10 -8.90
C PRO A 153 -20.39 -0.90 -7.89
N PRO A 154 -21.28 -0.49 -6.97
CA PRO A 154 -22.00 -1.42 -6.12
C PRO A 154 -22.83 -2.40 -6.97
N PRO A 155 -23.00 -3.66 -6.55
CA PRO A 155 -22.57 -4.29 -5.29
C PRO A 155 -21.22 -5.05 -5.40
N THR A 156 -20.29 -4.60 -6.24
CA THR A 156 -19.09 -5.41 -6.56
C THR A 156 -18.04 -5.41 -5.45
N ARG A 157 -17.47 -6.61 -5.17
CA ARG A 157 -16.33 -6.80 -4.26
C ARG A 157 -15.05 -6.36 -4.96
N LYS A 158 -14.29 -5.45 -4.37
CA LYS A 158 -12.97 -5.02 -4.88
C LYS A 158 -11.85 -5.92 -4.33
N VAL A 159 -10.96 -6.33 -5.22
CA VAL A 159 -9.74 -7.08 -4.87
C VAL A 159 -8.55 -6.38 -5.51
N VAL A 160 -7.66 -5.82 -4.70
CA VAL A 160 -6.40 -5.22 -5.17
C VAL A 160 -5.27 -6.21 -4.87
N VAL A 161 -4.47 -6.51 -5.88
CA VAL A 161 -3.29 -7.36 -5.75
C VAL A 161 -2.07 -6.49 -6.00
N SER A 162 -1.22 -6.32 -4.98
CA SER A 162 -0.17 -5.31 -4.96
C SER A 162 1.18 -5.83 -4.46
N THR A 163 2.25 -5.11 -4.75
CA THR A 163 3.51 -5.22 -4.02
C THR A 163 3.47 -4.33 -2.78
N ASN A 164 4.63 -4.11 -2.14
CA ASN A 164 4.83 -3.09 -1.11
C ASN A 164 4.51 -1.64 -1.58
N VAL A 165 4.18 -1.41 -2.85
CA VAL A 165 3.70 -0.09 -3.31
C VAL A 165 2.42 0.33 -2.59
N ALA A 166 1.61 -0.62 -2.11
CA ALA A 166 0.43 -0.32 -1.30
C ALA A 166 0.72 -0.14 0.21
N GLU A 167 1.98 -0.28 0.64
CA GLU A 167 2.36 -0.14 2.05
C GLU A 167 2.42 1.32 2.51
N THR A 168 2.66 2.25 1.58
CA THR A 168 2.90 3.68 1.84
C THR A 168 2.09 4.59 0.95
#